data_AF-A0A8C3KYT5-F1
#
_entry.id   AF-A0A8C3KYT5-F1
#
_cell.length_a   1.000
_cell.length_b   1.000
_cell.length_c   1.000
_cell.angle_alpha   90.00
_cell.angle_beta   90.00
_cell.angle_gamma   90.00
#
_symmetry.space_group_name_H-M   'P 1'
#
loop_
_entity.id
_entity.type
_entity.pdbx_description
1 polymer ?
#
loop_
_entity_poly.entity_id
_entity_poly.type
_entity_poly.pdbx_seq_one_letter_code
_entity_poly.pdbx_strand_id
1 'polypeptide(L)'
;MAAPMWARRRLWGVRSPWGQKHDVRHPKVLQLPTALGRAAQSVLQEEGWSQEQAKVLGKQLWGHRPPELWGAEEAQQKPGAKVRYTAELARAYLAVRLERDHAAVGRALREIQLRVPTFTPQTMLDFGSGIGTACWAAHELWGHSLRQYLCVGSSRAMREMGEQLRHGNGVGGGYGVRGGMG
;
A
#
# COMPACT_ATOMS: atom_id res chain seq x y z
N MET A 1 -23.36 -2.43 23.66
CA MET A 1 -22.00 -2.53 23.07
C MET A 1 -22.11 -2.32 21.58
N ALA A 2 -21.60 -1.20 21.07
CA ALA A 2 -21.73 -0.81 19.67
C ALA A 2 -20.55 -1.36 18.84
N ALA A 3 -20.83 -1.90 17.66
CA ALA A 3 -19.82 -2.41 16.73
C ALA A 3 -18.88 -1.29 16.24
N PRO A 4 -17.60 -1.58 15.96
CA PRO A 4 -16.63 -0.58 15.52
C PRO A 4 -16.93 -0.04 14.10
N MET A 5 -16.67 1.27 13.93
CA MET A 5 -17.02 2.08 12.75
C MET A 5 -16.34 1.70 11.42
N TRP A 6 -15.41 0.74 11.39
CA TRP A 6 -14.86 0.22 10.12
C TRP A 6 -15.90 -0.57 9.32
N ALA A 7 -16.99 -0.99 9.95
CA ALA A 7 -18.14 -1.61 9.29
C ALA A 7 -19.06 -0.61 8.55
N ARG A 8 -18.81 0.70 8.60
CA ARG A 8 -19.68 1.72 7.98
C ARG A 8 -18.87 2.86 7.33
N ARG A 9 -18.53 2.70 6.04
CA ARG A 9 -18.29 3.85 5.14
C ARG A 9 -19.06 3.68 3.83
N ARG A 10 -20.23 4.32 3.78
CA ARG A 10 -20.87 4.78 2.54
C ARG A 10 -20.70 6.29 2.48
N LEU A 11 -19.81 6.81 1.63
CA LEU A 11 -19.85 8.20 1.19
C LEU A 11 -18.97 8.36 -0.06
N TRP A 12 -19.54 8.09 -1.24
CA TRP A 12 -19.23 8.82 -2.48
C TRP A 12 -20.52 8.87 -3.30
N GLY A 13 -21.11 10.07 -3.38
CA GLY A 13 -22.29 10.34 -4.20
C GLY A 13 -21.87 10.98 -5.51
N VAL A 14 -22.03 10.25 -6.60
CA VAL A 14 -22.31 10.83 -7.92
C VAL A 14 -23.75 10.44 -8.25
N ARG A 15 -24.62 11.44 -8.44
CA ARG A 15 -26.03 11.23 -8.78
C ARG A 15 -26.13 10.81 -10.25
N SER A 16 -26.61 9.60 -10.50
CA SER A 16 -27.20 9.22 -11.79
C SER A 16 -28.72 9.50 -11.77
N PRO A 17 -29.36 9.73 -12.93
CA PRO A 17 -30.77 10.17 -12.99
C PRO A 17 -31.80 9.08 -12.65
N TRP A 18 -31.38 7.86 -12.35
CA TRP A 18 -32.27 6.72 -12.16
C TRP A 18 -32.05 6.13 -10.77
N GLY A 19 -33.03 6.37 -9.89
CA GLY A 19 -33.00 6.14 -8.44
C GLY A 19 -33.05 4.68 -8.00
N GLN A 20 -32.10 3.86 -8.44
CA GLN A 20 -31.82 2.56 -7.85
C GLN A 20 -30.34 2.48 -7.48
N LYS A 21 -30.04 2.66 -6.19
CA LYS A 21 -28.69 2.43 -5.64
C LYS A 21 -28.46 0.92 -5.55
N HIS A 22 -27.98 0.31 -6.63
CA HIS A 22 -27.29 -0.95 -6.48
C HIS A 22 -25.98 -0.68 -5.74
N ASP A 23 -25.88 -1.18 -4.51
CA ASP A 23 -24.61 -1.33 -3.80
C ASP A 23 -23.81 -2.41 -4.52
N VAL A 24 -23.24 -2.07 -5.68
CA VAL A 24 -22.37 -2.99 -6.42
C VAL A 24 -21.02 -3.00 -5.71
N ARG A 25 -20.95 -3.72 -4.59
CA ARG A 25 -19.66 -4.24 -4.12
C ARG A 25 -19.26 -5.31 -5.11
N HIS A 26 -18.30 -5.01 -5.98
CA HIS A 26 -17.71 -6.04 -6.82
C HIS A 26 -16.94 -7.00 -5.89
N PRO A 27 -17.28 -8.29 -5.81
CA PRO A 27 -16.88 -9.19 -4.71
C PRO A 27 -15.38 -9.52 -4.64
N LYS A 28 -14.54 -8.91 -5.48
CA LYS A 28 -13.12 -9.22 -5.68
C LYS A 28 -12.22 -8.00 -5.93
N VAL A 29 -12.65 -6.78 -5.61
CA VAL A 29 -11.77 -5.60 -5.69
C VAL A 29 -10.87 -5.61 -4.45
N LEU A 30 -9.86 -6.51 -4.50
CA LEU A 30 -8.64 -6.55 -3.68
C LEU A 30 -8.77 -6.00 -2.25
N GLN A 31 -9.23 -6.86 -1.36
CA GLN A 31 -8.96 -6.68 0.06
C GLN A 31 -7.48 -7.02 0.31
N LEU A 32 -6.85 -6.33 1.27
CA LEU A 32 -5.50 -6.70 1.71
C LEU A 32 -5.51 -8.15 2.23
N PRO A 33 -4.43 -8.92 2.03
CA PRO A 33 -4.21 -10.19 2.73
C PRO A 33 -4.49 -10.02 4.22
N THR A 34 -5.15 -11.00 4.84
CA THR A 34 -5.49 -10.93 6.27
C THR A 34 -4.28 -10.66 7.16
N ALA A 35 -3.11 -11.25 6.83
CA ALA A 35 -1.86 -10.99 7.54
C ALA A 35 -1.41 -9.53 7.41
N LEU A 36 -1.37 -9.01 6.19
CA LEU A 36 -0.99 -7.62 5.91
C LEU A 36 -1.97 -6.61 6.53
N GLY A 37 -3.27 -6.88 6.43
CA GLY A 37 -4.31 -6.06 7.03
C GLY A 37 -4.18 -6.01 8.56
N ARG A 38 -3.93 -7.14 9.23
CA ARG A 38 -3.69 -7.18 10.68
C ARG A 38 -2.41 -6.44 11.08
N ALA A 39 -1.31 -6.66 10.36
CA ALA A 39 -0.05 -5.97 10.64
C ALA A 39 -0.20 -4.45 10.50
N ALA A 40 -0.84 -3.98 9.43
CA ALA A 40 -1.13 -2.57 9.22
C ALA A 40 -2.02 -2.00 10.33
N GLN A 41 -3.06 -2.74 10.74
CA GLN A 41 -3.94 -2.31 11.83
C GLN A 41 -3.18 -2.20 13.16
N SER A 42 -2.30 -3.16 13.46
CA SER A 42 -1.48 -3.17 14.69
C SER A 42 -0.58 -1.94 14.76
N VAL A 43 0.16 -1.67 13.69
CA VAL A 43 1.07 -0.52 13.59
C VAL A 43 0.32 0.81 13.75
N LEU A 44 -0.91 0.91 13.24
CA LEU A 44 -1.72 2.12 13.35
C LEU A 44 -2.38 2.28 14.73
N GLN A 45 -2.59 1.18 15.48
CA GLN A 45 -3.23 1.21 16.79
C GLN A 45 -2.25 1.52 17.94
N GLU A 46 -1.00 1.06 17.87
CA GLU A 46 -0.01 1.27 18.94
C GLU A 46 0.24 2.74 19.28
N GLU A 47 0.09 3.63 18.31
CA GLU A 47 0.42 5.06 18.43
C GLU A 47 -0.83 5.95 18.52
N GLY A 48 -2.02 5.37 18.69
CA GLY A 48 -3.28 6.13 18.77
C GLY A 48 -3.59 6.95 17.50
N TRP A 49 -3.19 6.45 16.33
CA TRP A 49 -3.18 7.22 15.10
C TRP A 49 -4.58 7.53 14.57
N SER A 50 -4.87 8.80 14.30
CA SER A 50 -6.18 9.24 13.80
C SER A 50 -6.20 9.45 12.28
N GLN A 51 -7.38 9.27 11.68
CA GLN A 51 -7.64 9.56 10.26
C GLN A 51 -7.41 11.02 9.88
N GLU A 52 -7.50 11.94 10.84
CA GLU A 52 -7.26 13.36 10.59
C GLU A 52 -5.76 13.65 10.45
N GLN A 53 -4.93 13.06 11.31
CA GLN A 53 -3.47 13.13 11.19
C GLN A 53 -2.99 12.52 9.86
N ALA A 54 -3.59 11.40 9.44
CA ALA A 54 -3.31 10.78 8.15
C ALA A 54 -3.55 11.72 6.96
N LYS A 55 -4.66 12.46 6.99
CA LYS A 55 -5.02 13.42 5.93
C LYS A 55 -4.09 14.63 5.93
N VAL A 56 -3.80 15.20 7.11
CA VAL A 56 -2.90 16.35 7.25
C VAL A 56 -1.51 16.02 6.69
N LEU A 57 -0.94 14.90 7.13
CA LEU A 57 0.36 14.44 6.65
C LEU A 57 0.32 13.99 5.18
N GLY A 58 -0.82 13.43 4.73
CA GLY A 58 -1.05 13.13 3.31
C GLY A 58 -1.02 14.38 2.43
N LYS A 59 -1.57 15.51 2.89
CA LYS A 59 -1.48 16.79 2.19
C LYS A 59 -0.04 17.33 2.16
N GLN A 60 0.78 17.05 3.16
CA GLN A 60 2.20 17.40 3.14
C GLN A 60 3.00 16.55 2.14
N LEU A 61 2.68 15.26 2.02
CA LEU A 61 3.33 14.34 1.08
C LEU A 61 2.96 14.63 -0.38
N TRP A 62 1.69 14.96 -0.63
CA TRP A 62 1.09 14.95 -1.98
C TRP A 62 0.36 16.26 -2.33
N GLY A 63 0.53 17.31 -1.54
CA GLY A 63 -0.08 18.63 -1.79
C GLY A 63 0.40 19.27 -3.09
N HIS A 64 1.53 18.82 -3.63
CA HIS A 64 1.93 19.06 -5.00
C HIS A 64 1.23 18.04 -5.90
N ARG A 65 0.08 18.43 -6.46
CA ARG A 65 -0.68 17.66 -7.44
C ARG A 65 0.24 17.39 -8.66
N PRO A 66 0.33 16.14 -9.17
CA PRO A 66 0.95 15.94 -10.48
C PRO A 66 0.11 16.67 -11.54
N PRO A 67 0.72 17.16 -12.64
CA PRO A 67 -0.04 17.62 -13.79
C PRO A 67 -0.98 16.48 -14.21
N GLU A 68 -2.22 16.81 -14.60
CA GLU A 68 -3.18 15.79 -15.02
C GLU A 68 -2.54 14.85 -16.06
N LEU A 69 -2.68 13.54 -15.80
CA LEU A 69 -2.04 12.48 -16.58
C LEU A 69 -2.42 12.60 -18.06
N TRP A 70 -1.40 12.73 -18.90
CA TRP A 70 -1.46 12.76 -20.37
C TRP A 70 -2.18 13.98 -20.96
N GLY A 71 -1.46 15.10 -21.09
CA GLY A 71 -1.89 16.25 -21.90
C GLY A 71 -1.85 17.61 -21.21
N ALA A 72 -1.48 17.71 -19.94
CA ALA A 72 -1.22 19.00 -19.32
C ALA A 72 0.17 19.52 -19.75
N GLU A 73 0.17 20.67 -20.41
CA GLU A 73 1.31 21.52 -20.74
C GLU A 73 2.32 21.56 -19.59
N GLU A 74 3.62 21.61 -19.92
CA GLU A 74 4.77 21.61 -19.00
C GLU A 74 4.58 22.61 -17.86
N ALA A 75 3.86 22.20 -16.82
CA ALA A 75 3.79 22.94 -15.58
C ALA A 75 5.20 22.86 -15.00
N GLN A 76 5.95 23.94 -15.20
CA GLN A 76 7.34 24.10 -14.80
C GLN A 76 7.47 23.68 -13.33
N GLN A 77 7.88 22.43 -13.14
CA GLN A 77 7.89 21.78 -11.85
C GLN A 77 9.05 22.42 -11.10
N LYS A 78 8.77 23.42 -10.25
CA LYS A 78 9.76 23.90 -9.27
C LYS A 78 10.33 22.65 -8.61
N PRO A 79 11.66 22.44 -8.58
CA PRO A 79 12.25 21.21 -8.06
C PRO A 79 11.77 21.07 -6.62
N GLY A 80 10.76 20.23 -6.42
CA GLY A 80 10.11 20.07 -5.14
C GLY A 80 11.17 19.57 -4.18
N ALA A 81 11.25 20.17 -2.99
CA ALA A 81 12.13 19.68 -1.95
C ALA A 81 11.95 18.16 -1.85
N LYS A 82 13.04 17.40 -2.02
CA LYS A 82 12.98 15.94 -1.95
C LYS A 82 12.31 15.55 -0.64
N VAL A 83 11.13 14.95 -0.72
CA VAL A 83 10.37 14.54 0.46
C VAL A 83 11.19 13.50 1.21
N ARG A 84 11.67 13.87 2.40
CA ARG A 84 12.34 12.94 3.31
C ARG A 84 11.30 12.30 4.20
N TYR A 85 10.99 11.03 3.96
CA TYR A 85 10.07 10.28 4.79
C TYR A 85 10.62 10.11 6.21
N THR A 86 9.91 10.67 7.19
CA THR A 86 10.06 10.37 8.62
C THR A 86 9.20 9.16 9.00
N ALA A 87 9.31 8.69 10.25
CA ALA A 87 8.47 7.61 10.75
C ALA A 87 6.96 7.95 10.68
N GLU A 88 6.59 9.20 11.01
CA GLU A 88 5.21 9.68 10.91
C GLU A 88 4.72 9.72 9.47
N LEU A 89 5.56 10.17 8.53
CA LEU A 89 5.23 10.20 7.12
C LEU A 89 5.13 8.79 6.51
N ALA A 90 5.95 7.84 6.96
CA ALA A 90 5.85 6.43 6.56
C ALA A 90 4.55 5.79 7.08
N ARG A 91 4.13 6.09 8.31
CA ARG A 91 2.81 5.67 8.83
C ARG A 91 1.65 6.36 8.11
N ALA A 92 1.80 7.64 7.77
CA ALA A 92 0.82 8.35 6.95
C ALA A 92 0.67 7.66 5.59
N TYR A 93 1.79 7.32 4.95
CA TYR A 93 1.82 6.56 3.71
C TYR A 93 1.09 5.22 3.87
N LEU A 94 1.42 4.45 4.91
CA LEU A 94 0.75 3.18 5.24
C LEU A 94 -0.77 3.37 5.31
N ALA A 95 -1.24 4.32 6.13
CA ALA A 95 -2.65 4.55 6.40
C ALA A 95 -3.46 4.96 5.15
N VAL A 96 -2.85 5.72 4.22
CA VAL A 96 -3.59 6.32 3.09
C VAL A 96 -3.33 5.63 1.75
N ARG A 97 -2.22 4.90 1.61
CA ARG A 97 -1.80 4.33 0.32
C ARG A 97 -1.75 2.82 0.27
N LEU A 98 -1.53 2.12 1.39
CA LEU A 98 -1.30 0.67 1.36
C LEU A 98 -2.38 -0.08 0.59
N GLU A 99 -3.65 0.11 0.96
CA GLU A 99 -4.79 -0.62 0.35
C GLU A 99 -4.92 -0.31 -1.15
N ARG A 100 -4.87 0.97 -1.52
CA ARG A 100 -5.01 1.40 -2.91
C ARG A 100 -3.86 0.91 -3.78
N ASP A 101 -2.63 1.05 -3.30
CA ASP A 101 -1.43 0.67 -4.05
C ASP A 101 -1.36 -0.85 -4.19
N HIS A 102 -1.71 -1.58 -3.14
CA HIS A 102 -1.82 -3.04 -3.18
C HIS A 102 -2.88 -3.48 -4.20
N ALA A 103 -4.03 -2.82 -4.23
CA ALA A 103 -5.06 -3.11 -5.20
C ALA A 103 -4.62 -2.82 -6.64
N ALA A 104 -3.98 -1.67 -6.88
CA ALA A 104 -3.50 -1.32 -8.21
C ALA A 104 -2.42 -2.30 -8.72
N VAL A 105 -1.41 -2.57 -7.89
CA VAL A 105 -0.32 -3.49 -8.25
C VAL A 105 -0.84 -4.92 -8.40
N GLY A 106 -1.64 -5.43 -7.45
CA GLY A 106 -2.20 -6.77 -7.54
C GLY A 106 -3.08 -6.96 -8.76
N ARG A 107 -3.81 -5.93 -9.20
CA ARG A 107 -4.59 -5.98 -10.45
C ARG A 107 -3.69 -6.15 -11.68
N ALA A 108 -2.58 -5.41 -11.75
CA ALA A 108 -1.62 -5.49 -12.84
C ALA A 108 -0.91 -6.85 -12.86
N LEU A 109 -0.43 -7.32 -11.71
CA LEU A 109 0.23 -8.63 -11.60
C LEU A 109 -0.70 -9.79 -11.97
N ARG A 110 -2.00 -9.71 -11.63
CA ARG A 110 -2.98 -10.71 -12.09
C ARG A 110 -3.19 -10.72 -13.60
N GLU A 111 -3.10 -9.58 -14.30
CA GLU A 111 -3.12 -9.62 -15.77
C GLU A 111 -1.97 -10.45 -16.33
N ILE A 112 -0.78 -10.35 -15.72
CA ILE A 112 0.39 -11.14 -16.12
C ILE A 112 0.10 -12.62 -15.91
N GLN A 113 -0.38 -13.01 -14.73
CA GLN A 113 -0.73 -14.41 -14.43
C GLN A 113 -1.80 -14.97 -15.38
N LEU A 114 -2.81 -14.18 -15.73
CA LEU A 114 -3.88 -14.60 -16.65
C LEU A 114 -3.39 -14.76 -18.08
N ARG A 115 -2.52 -13.86 -18.57
CA ARG A 115 -2.01 -13.88 -19.95
C ARG A 115 -0.85 -14.85 -20.15
N VAL A 116 -0.06 -15.09 -19.09
CA VAL A 116 1.09 -15.99 -19.10
C VAL A 116 1.02 -16.93 -17.89
N PRO A 117 0.14 -17.96 -17.92
CA PRO A 117 -0.05 -18.86 -16.78
C PRO A 117 1.20 -19.66 -16.39
N THR A 118 2.15 -19.80 -17.31
CA THR A 118 3.43 -20.47 -17.09
C THR A 118 4.48 -19.57 -16.43
N PHE A 119 4.18 -18.27 -16.22
CA PHE A 119 5.08 -17.36 -15.55
C PHE A 119 5.21 -17.72 -14.06
N THR A 120 6.39 -18.23 -13.68
CA THR A 120 6.73 -18.70 -12.34
C THR A 120 8.03 -18.04 -11.86
N PRO A 121 7.98 -16.76 -11.45
CA PRO A 121 9.17 -16.02 -11.07
C PRO A 121 9.78 -16.61 -9.80
N GLN A 122 11.11 -16.80 -9.79
CA GLN A 122 11.84 -17.29 -8.61
C GLN A 122 12.42 -16.17 -7.75
N THR A 123 12.66 -15.01 -8.35
CA THR A 123 13.27 -13.85 -7.71
C THR A 123 12.55 -12.58 -8.14
N MET A 124 12.40 -11.62 -7.22
CA MET A 124 11.79 -10.32 -7.49
C MET A 124 12.72 -9.20 -7.03
N LEU A 125 12.90 -8.19 -7.89
CA LEU A 125 13.48 -6.90 -7.54
C LEU A 125 12.36 -5.86 -7.46
N ASP A 126 12.28 -5.15 -6.35
CA ASP A 126 11.36 -4.03 -6.13
C ASP A 126 12.17 -2.77 -5.88
N PHE A 127 12.37 -1.96 -6.93
CA PHE A 127 13.11 -0.71 -6.86
C PHE A 127 12.17 0.45 -6.52
N GLY A 128 12.51 1.20 -5.47
CA GLY A 128 11.57 2.17 -4.90
C GLY A 128 10.49 1.51 -4.04
N SER A 129 10.83 0.39 -3.38
CA SER A 129 9.87 -0.51 -2.72
C SER A 129 8.96 0.15 -1.68
N GLY A 130 9.36 1.29 -1.12
CA GLY A 130 8.64 1.95 -0.03
C GLY A 130 8.47 0.99 1.15
N ILE A 131 7.21 0.73 1.53
CA ILE A 131 6.83 -0.21 2.59
C ILE A 131 6.69 -1.68 2.11
N GLY A 132 7.07 -1.98 0.86
CA GLY A 132 7.07 -3.33 0.29
C GLY A 132 5.73 -3.80 -0.29
N THR A 133 4.84 -2.87 -0.64
CA THR A 133 3.48 -3.19 -1.13
C THR A 133 3.48 -4.09 -2.36
N ALA A 134 4.40 -3.88 -3.30
CA ALA A 134 4.49 -4.71 -4.50
C ALA A 134 4.96 -6.13 -4.19
N CYS A 135 5.90 -6.29 -3.25
CA CYS A 135 6.33 -7.62 -2.81
C CYS A 135 5.19 -8.42 -2.18
N TRP A 136 4.35 -7.78 -1.35
CA TRP A 136 3.15 -8.42 -0.79
C TRP A 136 2.19 -8.89 -1.89
N ALA A 137 1.86 -8.01 -2.83
CA ALA A 137 0.96 -8.35 -3.94
C ALA A 137 1.53 -9.48 -4.85
N ALA A 138 2.85 -9.50 -5.06
CA ALA A 138 3.50 -10.56 -5.83
C ALA A 138 3.52 -11.90 -5.07
N HIS A 139 3.72 -11.86 -3.75
CA HIS A 139 3.71 -13.04 -2.90
C HIS A 139 2.34 -13.73 -2.87
N GLU A 140 1.23 -12.97 -2.93
CA GLU A 140 -0.10 -13.58 -3.04
C GLU A 140 -0.28 -14.46 -4.30
N LEU A 141 0.36 -14.09 -5.41
CA LEU A 141 0.19 -14.80 -6.68
C LEU A 141 1.24 -15.88 -6.90
N TRP A 142 2.48 -15.64 -6.48
CA TRP A 142 3.63 -16.49 -6.75
C TRP A 142 4.43 -16.87 -5.50
N GLY A 143 3.87 -16.75 -4.30
CA GLY A 143 4.58 -17.05 -3.04
C GLY A 143 5.10 -18.49 -2.93
N HIS A 144 4.54 -19.42 -3.72
CA HIS A 144 5.02 -20.79 -3.81
C HIS A 144 6.32 -20.94 -4.64
N SER A 145 6.59 -20.03 -5.57
CA SER A 145 7.76 -20.09 -6.48
C SER A 145 8.79 -18.99 -6.21
N LEU A 146 8.34 -17.82 -5.74
CA LEU A 146 9.21 -16.72 -5.34
C LEU A 146 9.99 -17.08 -4.08
N ARG A 147 11.30 -17.24 -4.23
CA ARG A 147 12.23 -17.60 -3.15
C ARG A 147 13.01 -16.41 -2.60
N GLN A 148 13.15 -15.34 -3.38
CA GLN A 148 13.94 -14.18 -2.99
C GLN A 148 13.27 -12.87 -3.40
N TYR A 149 13.27 -11.92 -2.47
CA TYR A 149 12.77 -10.56 -2.65
C TYR A 149 13.89 -9.58 -2.35
N LEU A 150 14.25 -8.74 -3.32
CA LEU A 150 15.19 -7.65 -3.15
C LEU A 150 14.45 -6.32 -3.19
N CYS A 151 14.26 -5.70 -2.03
CA CYS A 151 13.58 -4.42 -1.88
C CYS A 151 14.62 -3.30 -1.73
N VAL A 152 14.68 -2.38 -2.69
CA VAL A 152 15.65 -1.29 -2.73
C VAL A 152 14.93 0.05 -2.58
N GLY A 153 15.36 0.87 -1.62
CA GLY A 153 14.82 2.20 -1.42
C GLY A 153 15.75 3.06 -0.57
N SER A 154 15.68 4.38 -0.72
CA SER A 154 16.54 5.34 -0.01
C SER A 154 16.03 5.74 1.38
N SER A 155 14.74 5.53 1.65
CA SER A 155 14.13 5.90 2.92
C SER A 155 14.27 4.80 3.96
N ARG A 156 15.03 5.09 5.03
CA ARG A 156 15.13 4.24 6.21
C ARG A 156 13.77 4.04 6.90
N ALA A 157 13.00 5.11 7.10
CA ALA A 157 11.70 5.03 7.77
C ALA A 157 10.70 4.14 7.01
N MET A 158 10.72 4.18 5.67
CA MET A 158 9.84 3.33 4.85
C MET A 158 10.29 1.86 4.90
N ARG A 159 11.60 1.61 4.91
CA ARG A 159 12.16 0.26 5.10
C ARG A 159 11.77 -0.33 6.45
N GLU A 160 11.97 0.42 7.54
CA GLU A 160 11.59 -0.01 8.90
C GLU A 160 10.08 -0.29 9.00
N MET A 161 9.26 0.55 8.38
CA MET A 161 7.81 0.33 8.28
C MET A 161 7.47 -0.97 7.51
N GLY A 162 8.15 -1.23 6.39
CA GLY A 162 7.98 -2.48 5.65
C GLY A 162 8.46 -3.72 6.40
N GLU A 163 9.51 -3.60 7.22
CA GLU A 163 9.98 -4.66 8.11
C GLU A 163 8.95 -4.95 9.22
N GLN A 164 8.35 -3.92 9.84
CA GLN A 164 7.26 -4.09 10.81
C GLN A 164 6.05 -4.82 10.20
N LEU A 165 5.66 -4.47 8.97
CA LEU A 165 4.56 -5.15 8.27
C LEU A 165 4.86 -6.62 7.98
N ARG A 166 6.13 -6.95 7.70
CA ARG A 166 6.56 -8.32 7.38
C ARG A 166 6.62 -9.22 8.60
N HIS A 167 7.09 -8.69 9.73
CA HIS A 167 7.33 -9.47 10.93
C HIS A 167 6.16 -9.47 11.92
N GLY A 168 5.21 -8.53 11.79
CA GLY A 168 4.08 -8.38 12.70
C GLY A 168 4.55 -8.12 14.14
N ASN A 169 4.78 -6.86 14.51
CA ASN A 169 5.17 -6.39 15.85
C ASN A 169 6.12 -7.29 16.68
N GLY A 170 7.08 -7.93 16.01
CA GLY A 170 8.29 -8.47 16.64
C GLY A 170 9.34 -7.38 16.75
N VAL A 171 9.35 -6.63 17.84
CA VAL A 171 10.49 -5.79 18.21
C VAL A 171 11.62 -6.72 18.62
N GLY A 172 12.70 -6.82 17.82
CA GLY A 172 13.89 -7.56 18.25
C GLY A 172 14.93 -7.88 17.18
N GLY A 173 15.89 -6.96 17.00
CA GLY A 173 17.31 -7.32 16.86
C GLY A 173 17.84 -7.86 15.53
N GLY A 174 18.86 -7.17 15.01
CA GLY A 174 19.95 -7.83 14.30
C GLY A 174 19.86 -7.85 12.77
N TYR A 175 20.78 -7.14 12.16
CA TYR A 175 21.14 -7.15 10.74
C TYR A 175 21.07 -8.55 10.09
N GLY A 176 20.33 -8.61 8.97
CA GLY A 176 20.47 -9.64 7.94
C GLY A 176 19.59 -10.86 8.11
N VAL A 177 18.40 -10.87 7.50
CA VAL A 177 17.60 -12.09 7.37
C VAL A 177 17.01 -12.21 5.97
N ARG A 178 17.46 -13.25 5.25
CA ARG A 178 16.68 -13.95 4.22
C ARG A 178 15.38 -14.44 4.88
N GLY A 179 14.30 -13.70 4.72
CA GLY A 179 13.00 -14.03 5.33
C GLY A 179 11.93 -14.15 4.27
N GLY A 180 11.36 -15.35 4.15
CA GLY A 180 10.10 -15.56 3.44
C GLY A 180 8.96 -14.83 4.15
N MET A 181 7.98 -14.36 3.36
CA MET A 181 6.73 -13.85 3.91
C MET A 181 5.94 -15.06 4.44
N GLY A 182 5.63 -15.05 5.74
CA GLY A 182 4.85 -16.09 6.43
C GLY A 182 3.44 -15.62 6.74
#